data_AF-W7WY38-F1
#
_entry.id   AF-W7WY38-F1
#
_cell.length_a   1.000
_cell.length_b   1.000
_cell.length_c   1.000
_cell.angle_alpha   90.00
_cell.angle_beta   90.00
_cell.angle_gamma   90.00
#
_symmetry.space_group_name_H-M   'P 1'
#
loop_
_entity.id
_entity.type
_entity.pdbx_description
1 polymer ?
#
loop_
_entity_poly.entity_id
_entity_poly.type
_entity_poly.pdbx_seq_one_letter_code
_entity_poly.pdbx_strand_id
1 'polypeptide(L)'
;MRLALEQIALDEQPRGVNLATDSLGDSGFLVGLRSLIAAHGQAARALWLEVGERAAIEQLPVLRDLGQQLRPLGVQLGLEHAGERLARIERLYEAGLDYVKLDGALVSGVALDGARADFVRGLVWTLHGLEIRVLAEGVVDAADARSLWACGLDGITGPWASAQPLR
;
A
#
# COMPACT_ATOMS: atom_id res chain seq x y z
N MET A 1 2.25 10.67 -11.49
CA MET A 1 0.81 10.45 -11.75
C MET A 1 0.49 10.33 -13.23
N ARG A 2 0.56 11.41 -14.03
CA ARG A 2 0.19 11.39 -15.47
C ARG A 2 0.91 10.28 -16.25
N LEU A 3 2.23 10.20 -16.13
CA LEU A 3 3.02 9.13 -16.77
C LEU A 3 2.55 7.72 -16.38
N ALA A 4 2.18 7.50 -15.13
CA ALA A 4 1.69 6.19 -14.68
C ALA A 4 0.35 5.85 -15.34
N LEU A 5 -0.59 6.81 -15.39
CA LEU A 5 -1.89 6.64 -16.06
C LEU A 5 -1.74 6.41 -17.57
N GLU A 6 -0.82 7.13 -18.22
CA GLU A 6 -0.51 6.94 -19.64
C GLU A 6 0.07 5.55 -19.90
N GLN A 7 0.97 5.06 -19.05
CA GLN A 7 1.52 3.70 -19.17
C GLN A 7 0.46 2.62 -18.92
N ILE A 8 -0.37 2.77 -17.87
CA ILE A 8 -1.49 1.85 -17.61
C ILE A 8 -2.42 1.80 -18.82
N ALA A 9 -2.70 2.94 -19.47
CA ALA A 9 -3.56 2.96 -20.65
C ALA A 9 -2.96 2.20 -21.86
N LEU A 10 -1.63 2.00 -21.87
CA LEU A 10 -0.93 1.29 -22.94
C LEU A 10 -0.83 -0.22 -22.68
N ASP A 11 -0.56 -0.64 -21.44
CA ASP A 11 -0.26 -2.03 -21.09
C ASP A 11 -1.25 -2.70 -20.15
N GLU A 12 -2.23 -1.94 -19.64
CA GLU A 12 -3.24 -2.36 -18.66
C GLU A 12 -2.65 -2.92 -17.35
N GLN A 13 -1.35 -2.68 -17.09
CA GLN A 13 -0.67 -3.19 -15.90
C GLN A 13 -0.82 -2.24 -14.72
N PRO A 14 -1.15 -2.73 -13.51
CA PRO A 14 -1.22 -1.89 -12.33
C PRO A 14 0.09 -1.13 -12.04
N ARG A 15 -0.03 0.08 -11.49
CA ARG A 15 1.11 0.91 -11.08
C ARG A 15 0.85 1.57 -9.71
N GLY A 16 1.80 1.41 -8.80
CA GLY A 16 1.91 2.18 -7.56
C GLY A 16 2.51 3.56 -7.82
N VAL A 17 1.96 4.60 -7.20
CA VAL A 17 2.50 5.97 -7.23
C VAL A 17 2.44 6.56 -5.84
N ASN A 18 3.61 6.96 -5.35
CA ASN A 18 3.73 7.57 -4.02
C ASN A 18 3.17 9.00 -4.03
N LEU A 19 2.44 9.31 -2.98
CA LEU A 19 1.85 10.61 -2.71
C LEU A 19 2.47 11.19 -1.45
N ALA A 20 3.23 12.27 -1.62
CA ALA A 20 3.89 12.95 -0.52
C ALA A 20 2.86 13.49 0.49
N THR A 21 3.18 13.44 1.79
CA THR A 21 2.31 13.94 2.85
C THR A 21 1.97 15.43 2.64
N ASP A 22 2.95 16.23 2.20
CA ASP A 22 2.74 17.67 1.98
C ASP A 22 1.73 17.94 0.84
N SER A 23 1.64 17.04 -0.14
CA SER A 23 0.63 17.12 -1.22
C SER A 23 -0.80 16.86 -0.72
N LEU A 24 -0.99 16.15 0.40
CA LEU A 24 -2.30 16.02 1.03
C LEU A 24 -2.74 17.34 1.68
N GLY A 25 -1.80 18.17 2.14
CA GLY A 25 -2.10 19.48 2.71
C GLY A 25 -2.50 20.54 1.67
N ASP A 26 -2.25 20.29 0.39
CA ASP A 26 -2.57 21.20 -0.71
C ASP A 26 -3.92 20.83 -1.36
N SER A 27 -4.95 21.60 -1.03
CA SER A 27 -6.30 21.40 -1.58
C SER A 27 -6.37 21.61 -3.11
N GLY A 28 -5.57 22.51 -3.66
CA GLY A 28 -5.48 22.75 -5.10
C GLY A 28 -4.88 21.54 -5.82
N PHE A 29 -3.83 20.97 -5.24
CA PHE A 29 -3.24 19.71 -5.71
C PHE A 29 -4.27 18.58 -5.69
N LEU A 30 -5.01 18.38 -4.60
CA LEU A 30 -5.98 17.28 -4.49
C LEU A 30 -7.12 17.41 -5.51
N VAL A 31 -7.61 18.62 -5.75
CA VAL A 31 -8.61 18.88 -6.80
C VAL A 31 -8.06 18.54 -8.18
N GLY A 32 -6.82 18.94 -8.47
CA GLY A 32 -6.14 18.63 -9.72
C GLY A 32 -5.91 17.13 -9.91
N LEU A 33 -5.46 16.44 -8.85
CA LEU A 33 -5.24 15.01 -8.82
C LEU A 33 -6.52 14.24 -9.12
N ARG A 34 -7.62 14.57 -8.44
CA ARG A 34 -8.92 13.93 -8.69
C ARG A 34 -9.39 14.14 -10.13
N SER A 35 -9.27 15.36 -10.64
CA SER A 35 -9.67 15.69 -12.01
C SER A 35 -8.83 14.92 -13.03
N LEU A 36 -7.52 14.80 -12.78
CA LEU A 36 -6.62 14.01 -13.61
C LEU A 36 -7.02 12.53 -13.63
N ILE A 37 -7.23 11.92 -12.46
CA ILE A 37 -7.61 10.50 -12.36
C ILE A 37 -8.96 10.25 -13.05
N ALA A 38 -9.97 11.09 -12.79
CA ALA A 38 -11.29 10.95 -13.38
C ALA A 38 -11.27 11.03 -14.92
N ALA A 39 -10.37 11.82 -15.50
CA ALA A 39 -10.22 11.94 -16.95
C ALA A 39 -9.62 10.68 -17.62
N HIS A 40 -9.03 9.75 -16.87
CA HIS A 40 -8.36 8.56 -17.41
C HIS A 40 -9.20 7.28 -17.31
N GLY A 41 -10.46 7.38 -16.88
CA GLY A 41 -11.46 6.31 -16.97
C GLY A 41 -10.96 4.93 -16.52
N GLN A 42 -10.89 3.97 -17.45
CA GLN A 42 -10.49 2.60 -17.17
C GLN A 42 -9.07 2.49 -16.58
N ALA A 43 -8.13 3.33 -17.02
CA ALA A 43 -6.75 3.29 -16.52
C ALA A 43 -6.66 3.66 -15.02
N ALA A 44 -7.60 4.47 -14.51
CA ALA A 44 -7.64 4.79 -13.08
C ALA A 44 -7.84 3.55 -12.19
N ARG A 45 -8.48 2.49 -12.72
CA ARG A 45 -8.76 1.26 -11.97
C ARG A 45 -7.52 0.40 -11.69
N ALA A 46 -6.42 0.64 -12.41
CA ALA A 46 -5.14 -0.02 -12.17
C ALA A 46 -4.13 0.91 -11.46
N LEU A 47 -4.56 2.11 -11.05
CA LEU A 47 -3.74 3.05 -10.29
C LEU A 47 -3.82 2.75 -8.80
N TRP A 48 -2.66 2.61 -8.17
CA TRP A 48 -2.51 2.43 -6.73
C TRP A 48 -1.79 3.66 -6.18
N LEU A 49 -2.39 4.35 -5.22
CA LEU A 49 -1.80 5.48 -4.52
C LEU A 49 -1.23 5.03 -3.19
N GLU A 50 -0.01 5.44 -2.90
CA GLU A 50 0.72 5.03 -1.71
C GLU A 50 1.06 6.26 -0.88
N VAL A 51 0.81 6.20 0.43
CA VAL A 51 1.18 7.25 1.38
C VAL A 51 1.99 6.64 2.51
N GLY A 52 2.95 7.38 3.07
CA GLY A 52 3.68 6.91 4.25
C GLY A 52 2.89 7.03 5.56
N GLU A 53 3.35 6.38 6.62
CA GLU A 53 2.77 6.42 7.98
C GLU A 53 2.46 7.84 8.48
N ARG A 54 3.32 8.80 8.15
CA ARG A 54 3.15 10.21 8.52
C ARG A 54 1.83 10.80 8.03
N ALA A 55 1.40 10.45 6.82
CA ALA A 55 0.13 10.91 6.27
C ALA A 55 -1.07 10.37 7.05
N ALA A 56 -1.03 9.08 7.41
CA ALA A 56 -2.08 8.45 8.18
C ALA A 56 -2.17 8.98 9.63
N ILE A 57 -1.07 9.52 10.17
CA ILE A 57 -1.02 10.14 11.50
C ILE A 57 -1.44 11.61 11.45
N GLU A 58 -0.85 12.40 10.56
CA GLU A 58 -1.00 13.86 10.55
C GLU A 58 -2.20 14.35 9.72
N GLN A 59 -2.65 13.56 8.74
CA GLN A 59 -3.62 13.97 7.72
C GLN A 59 -4.78 12.98 7.58
N LEU A 60 -5.11 12.21 8.64
CA LEU A 60 -6.13 11.15 8.59
C LEU A 60 -7.47 11.59 8.00
N PRO A 61 -8.07 12.75 8.38
CA PRO A 61 -9.34 13.18 7.79
C PRO A 61 -9.24 13.42 6.27
N VAL A 62 -8.14 14.02 5.82
CA VAL A 62 -7.90 14.29 4.40
C VAL A 62 -7.67 13.00 3.63
N LEU A 63 -6.89 12.08 4.19
CA LEU A 63 -6.62 10.77 3.60
C LEU A 63 -7.91 9.96 3.43
N ARG A 64 -8.75 9.92 4.47
CA ARG A 64 -10.06 9.27 4.43
C ARG A 64 -10.96 9.86 3.34
N ASP A 65 -11.07 11.19 3.29
CA ASP A 65 -11.93 11.88 2.33
C ASP A 65 -11.42 11.68 0.89
N LEU A 66 -10.09 11.64 0.70
CA LEU A 66 -9.47 11.29 -0.58
C LEU A 66 -9.83 9.84 -0.98
N GLY A 67 -9.68 8.88 -0.07
CA GLY A 67 -10.05 7.48 -0.31
C GLY A 67 -11.53 7.33 -0.70
N GLN A 68 -12.44 8.06 -0.03
CA GLN A 68 -13.86 8.07 -0.39
C GLN A 68 -14.12 8.61 -1.80
N GLN A 69 -13.40 9.65 -2.21
CA GLN A 69 -13.55 10.26 -3.53
C GLN A 69 -12.96 9.40 -4.65
N LEU A 70 -11.90 8.64 -4.36
CA LEU A 70 -11.19 7.85 -5.37
C LEU A 70 -11.73 6.42 -5.50
N ARG A 71 -12.38 5.87 -4.46
CA ARG A 71 -13.02 4.55 -4.49
C ARG A 71 -13.94 4.32 -5.70
N PRO A 72 -14.87 5.23 -6.05
CA PRO A 72 -15.73 5.07 -7.22
C PRO A 72 -14.97 5.00 -8.56
N LEU A 73 -13.74 5.54 -8.60
CA LEU A 73 -12.86 5.51 -9.77
C LEU A 73 -12.05 4.21 -9.86
N GLY A 74 -12.15 3.34 -8.84
CA GLY A 74 -11.44 2.06 -8.76
C GLY A 74 -9.97 2.17 -8.36
N VAL A 75 -9.51 3.37 -7.96
CA VAL A 75 -8.15 3.58 -7.46
C VAL A 75 -7.98 2.88 -6.13
N GLN A 76 -6.85 2.20 -5.95
CA GLN A 76 -6.46 1.61 -4.67
C GLN A 76 -5.67 2.62 -3.84
N LEU A 77 -5.91 2.70 -2.54
CA LEU A 77 -5.17 3.54 -1.60
C LEU A 77 -4.45 2.65 -0.58
N GLY A 78 -3.14 2.80 -0.46
CA GLY A 78 -2.35 2.00 0.45
C GLY A 78 -1.38 2.80 1.31
N LEU A 79 -0.95 2.16 2.39
CA LEU A 79 0.13 2.65 3.25
C LEU A 79 1.45 1.99 2.84
N GLU A 80 2.49 2.76 2.59
CA GLU A 80 3.85 2.27 2.32
C GLU A 80 4.77 2.43 3.53
N HIS A 81 5.84 1.64 3.56
CA HIS A 81 6.86 1.65 4.62
C HIS A 81 6.27 1.51 6.03
N ALA A 82 5.23 0.69 6.20
CA ALA A 82 4.60 0.48 7.50
C ALA A 82 5.50 -0.35 8.41
N GLY A 83 5.84 0.18 9.57
CA GLY A 83 6.76 -0.43 10.52
C GLY A 83 6.33 -0.16 11.95
N GLU A 84 7.24 0.39 12.74
CA GLU A 84 7.04 0.61 14.17
C GLU A 84 5.90 1.59 14.50
N ARG A 85 5.54 2.50 13.57
CA ARG A 85 4.50 3.51 13.84
C ARG A 85 3.11 3.05 13.42
N LEU A 86 2.98 1.96 12.68
CA LEU A 86 1.70 1.37 12.29
C LEU A 86 0.77 1.16 13.50
N ALA A 87 1.31 0.60 14.59
CA ALA A 87 0.56 0.38 15.83
C ALA A 87 0.16 1.67 16.56
N ARG A 88 0.72 2.82 16.17
CA ARG A 88 0.41 4.15 16.71
C ARG A 88 -0.61 4.91 15.86
N ILE A 89 -1.02 4.36 14.71
CA ILE A 89 -2.04 4.99 13.87
C ILE A 89 -3.39 4.72 14.51
N GLU A 90 -3.79 5.64 15.38
CA GLU A 90 -5.13 5.63 15.96
C GLU A 90 -6.16 5.66 14.84
N ARG A 91 -7.18 4.81 14.95
CA ARG A 91 -8.30 4.78 14.00
C ARG A 91 -7.89 4.50 12.56
N LEU A 92 -6.85 3.68 12.35
CA LEU A 92 -6.43 3.20 11.02
C LEU A 92 -7.62 2.63 10.20
N TYR A 93 -8.57 1.98 10.87
CA TYR A 93 -9.80 1.46 10.26
C TYR A 93 -10.67 2.54 9.58
N GLU A 94 -10.46 3.82 9.88
CA GLU A 94 -11.15 4.95 9.25
C GLU A 94 -10.39 5.55 8.07
N ALA A 95 -9.11 5.23 7.90
CA ALA A 95 -8.29 5.75 6.80
C ALA A 95 -8.84 5.30 5.43
N GLY A 96 -9.59 4.20 5.41
CA GLY A 96 -10.16 3.63 4.19
C GLY A 96 -9.06 3.16 3.23
N LEU A 97 -8.04 2.52 3.78
CA LEU A 97 -6.97 1.88 3.02
C LEU A 97 -7.44 0.55 2.44
N ASP A 98 -6.99 0.22 1.24
CA ASP A 98 -7.20 -1.07 0.59
C ASP A 98 -6.06 -2.06 0.90
N TYR A 99 -4.89 -1.54 1.30
CA TYR A 99 -3.73 -2.36 1.69
C TYR A 99 -2.70 -1.60 2.55
N VAL A 100 -1.83 -2.35 3.20
CA VAL A 100 -0.64 -1.88 3.92
C VAL A 100 0.57 -2.67 3.44
N LYS A 101 1.66 -2.00 3.09
CA LYS A 101 2.98 -2.60 2.82
C LYS A 101 3.84 -2.53 4.07
N LEU A 102 4.16 -3.68 4.64
CA LEU A 102 5.10 -3.82 5.73
C LEU A 102 6.52 -3.57 5.23
N ASP A 103 7.24 -2.70 5.93
CA ASP A 103 8.61 -2.32 5.59
C ASP A 103 9.57 -3.51 5.67
N GLY A 104 10.59 -3.49 4.80
CA GLY A 104 11.65 -4.50 4.74
C GLY A 104 12.32 -4.76 6.09
N ALA A 105 12.50 -3.73 6.93
CA ALA A 105 13.09 -3.85 8.25
C ALA A 105 12.25 -4.73 9.20
N LEU A 106 10.92 -4.76 9.00
CA LEU A 106 10.00 -5.58 9.77
C LEU A 106 10.00 -7.04 9.31
N VAL A 107 10.05 -7.26 7.99
CA VAL A 107 9.82 -8.59 7.39
C VAL A 107 11.10 -9.37 7.12
N SER A 108 12.27 -8.71 7.04
CA SER A 108 13.55 -9.39 6.84
C SER A 108 13.90 -10.29 8.02
N GLY A 109 14.46 -11.48 7.74
CA GLY A 109 14.91 -12.45 8.73
C GLY A 109 13.79 -13.26 9.37
N VAL A 110 12.54 -13.12 8.90
CA VAL A 110 11.37 -13.81 9.46
C VAL A 110 11.42 -15.34 9.27
N ALA A 111 12.25 -15.85 8.36
CA ALA A 111 12.50 -17.27 8.24
C ALA A 111 13.35 -17.85 9.39
N LEU A 112 14.13 -17.01 10.07
CA LEU A 112 15.10 -17.41 11.09
C LEU A 112 14.68 -17.01 12.52
N ASP A 113 13.66 -16.15 12.63
CA ASP A 113 13.17 -15.61 13.90
C ASP A 113 11.68 -15.89 14.06
N GLY A 114 11.36 -16.89 14.89
CA GLY A 114 9.98 -17.29 15.18
C GLY A 114 9.16 -16.20 15.87
N ALA A 115 9.77 -15.37 16.71
CA ALA A 115 9.07 -14.28 17.38
C ALA A 115 8.68 -13.19 16.39
N ARG A 116 9.57 -12.88 15.44
CA ARG A 116 9.27 -11.99 14.31
C ARG A 116 8.15 -12.57 13.43
N ALA A 117 8.18 -13.87 13.14
CA ALA A 117 7.12 -14.53 12.35
C ALA A 117 5.75 -14.47 13.05
N ASP A 118 5.72 -14.72 14.35
CA ASP A 118 4.49 -14.62 15.15
C ASP A 118 3.97 -13.18 15.21
N PHE A 119 4.86 -12.20 15.34
CA PHE A 119 4.52 -10.78 15.29
C PHE A 119 3.90 -10.39 13.94
N VAL A 120 4.55 -10.73 12.82
CA VAL A 120 4.03 -10.47 11.47
C VAL A 120 2.67 -11.15 11.27
N ARG A 121 2.51 -12.41 11.69
CA ARG A 121 1.24 -13.13 11.60
C ARG A 121 0.12 -12.45 12.39
N GLY A 122 0.42 -11.94 13.59
CA GLY A 122 -0.54 -11.18 14.40
C GLY A 122 -0.96 -9.86 13.74
N LEU A 123 -0.02 -9.15 13.11
CA LEU A 123 -0.33 -7.95 12.33
C LEU A 123 -1.23 -8.26 11.13
N VAL A 124 -0.88 -9.31 10.36
CA VAL A 124 -1.69 -9.77 9.22
C VAL A 124 -3.11 -10.07 9.66
N TRP A 125 -3.28 -10.87 10.72
CA TRP A 125 -4.60 -11.20 11.26
C TRP A 125 -5.40 -9.96 11.66
N THR A 126 -4.76 -8.98 12.30
CA THR A 126 -5.41 -7.75 12.74
C THR A 126 -5.89 -6.91 11.55
N LEU A 127 -5.03 -6.70 10.56
CA LEU A 127 -5.34 -5.89 9.37
C LEU A 127 -6.39 -6.56 8.47
N HIS A 128 -6.34 -7.88 8.32
CA HIS A 128 -7.39 -8.65 7.64
C HIS A 128 -8.74 -8.51 8.32
N GLY A 129 -8.78 -8.43 9.66
CA GLY A 129 -10.01 -8.14 10.41
C GLY A 129 -10.62 -6.76 10.12
N LEU A 130 -9.85 -5.85 9.52
CA LEU A 130 -10.28 -4.54 9.04
C LEU A 130 -10.54 -4.52 7.52
N GLU A 131 -10.53 -5.67 6.87
CA GLU A 131 -10.62 -5.82 5.41
C GLU A 131 -9.45 -5.14 4.65
N ILE A 132 -8.31 -4.97 5.31
CA ILE A 132 -7.09 -4.36 4.73
C ILE A 132 -6.13 -5.48 4.33
N ARG A 133 -5.72 -5.53 3.06
CA ARG A 133 -4.69 -6.46 2.60
C ARG A 133 -3.31 -6.11 3.14
N VAL A 134 -2.45 -7.09 3.31
CA VAL A 134 -1.10 -6.92 3.85
C VAL A 134 -0.08 -7.43 2.86
N LEU A 135 0.82 -6.54 2.46
CA LEU A 135 1.90 -6.81 1.53
C LEU A 135 3.23 -6.69 2.28
N ALA A 136 4.27 -7.41 1.83
CA ALA A 136 5.64 -7.19 2.30
C ALA A 136 6.44 -6.46 1.23
N GLU A 137 7.24 -5.48 1.65
CA GLU A 137 8.15 -4.76 0.78
C GLU A 137 9.60 -5.21 0.97
N GLY A 138 10.39 -5.12 -0.10
CA GLY A 138 11.84 -5.26 -0.02
C GLY A 138 12.33 -6.68 0.24
N VAL A 139 11.54 -7.70 -0.09
CA VAL A 139 11.92 -9.10 0.12
C VAL A 139 13.00 -9.51 -0.88
N VAL A 140 14.13 -10.00 -0.36
CA VAL A 140 15.33 -10.31 -1.15
C VAL A 140 15.57 -11.80 -1.31
N ASP A 141 15.22 -12.63 -0.33
CA ASP A 141 15.49 -14.06 -0.37
C ASP A 141 14.23 -14.93 -0.32
N ALA A 142 14.38 -16.17 -0.80
CA ALA A 142 13.29 -17.10 -0.94
C ALA A 142 12.83 -17.73 0.39
N ALA A 143 13.66 -17.73 1.43
CA ALA A 143 13.30 -18.30 2.72
C ALA A 143 12.33 -17.35 3.43
N ASP A 144 12.65 -16.06 3.48
CA ASP A 144 11.76 -15.04 4.01
C ASP A 144 10.45 -14.99 3.22
N ALA A 145 10.52 -15.02 1.88
CA ALA A 145 9.31 -15.05 1.06
C ALA A 145 8.37 -16.21 1.42
N ARG A 146 8.89 -17.45 1.57
CA ARG A 146 8.08 -18.61 1.98
C ARG A 146 7.49 -18.43 3.37
N SER A 147 8.28 -17.92 4.32
CA SER A 147 7.82 -17.68 5.69
C SER A 147 6.73 -16.61 5.72
N LEU A 148 6.86 -15.55 4.93
CA LEU A 148 5.85 -14.50 4.78
C LEU A 148 4.54 -15.02 4.18
N TRP A 149 4.59 -15.85 3.14
CA TRP A 149 3.38 -16.52 2.63
C TRP A 149 2.70 -17.38 3.71
N ALA A 150 3.49 -18.10 4.53
CA ALA A 150 2.97 -18.87 5.66
C ALA A 150 2.41 -18.00 6.80
N CYS A 151 2.80 -16.72 6.88
CA CYS A 151 2.20 -15.74 7.78
C CYS A 151 0.87 -15.16 7.26
N GLY A 152 0.48 -15.49 6.02
CA GLY A 152 -0.80 -15.08 5.44
C GLY A 152 -0.78 -13.78 4.64
N LEU A 153 0.40 -13.30 4.22
CA LEU A 153 0.49 -12.10 3.40
C LEU A 153 -0.22 -12.25 2.05
N ASP A 154 -0.80 -11.17 1.56
CA ASP A 154 -1.53 -11.10 0.29
C ASP A 154 -0.61 -10.82 -0.91
N GLY A 155 0.60 -10.33 -0.66
CA GLY A 155 1.56 -10.01 -1.70
C GLY A 155 2.95 -9.68 -1.18
N ILE A 156 3.91 -9.74 -2.10
CA ILE A 156 5.32 -9.47 -1.82
C ILE A 156 5.88 -8.63 -2.97
N THR A 157 6.67 -7.60 -2.63
CA THR A 157 7.49 -6.84 -3.58
C THR A 157 8.97 -6.92 -3.18
N GLY A 158 9.84 -6.53 -4.10
CA GLY A 158 11.29 -6.52 -3.89
C GLY A 158 12.05 -7.41 -4.85
N PRO A 159 13.39 -7.47 -4.73
CA PRO A 159 14.25 -8.18 -5.68
C PRO A 159 13.87 -9.64 -5.90
N TRP A 160 13.45 -10.36 -4.84
CA TRP A 160 13.03 -11.75 -4.97
C TRP A 160 11.78 -11.90 -5.83
N ALA A 161 10.78 -11.03 -5.62
CA ALA A 161 9.51 -11.04 -6.35
C ALA A 161 9.72 -10.69 -7.82
N SER A 162 10.54 -9.68 -8.12
CA SER A 162 10.85 -9.27 -9.51
C SER A 162 11.63 -10.33 -10.30
N ALA A 163 12.33 -11.23 -9.62
CA ALA A 163 13.01 -12.37 -10.24
C ALA A 163 12.08 -13.57 -10.50
N GLN A 164 10.85 -13.54 -9.97
CA GLN A 164 9.86 -14.57 -10.26
C GLN A 164 9.17 -14.29 -11.60
N PRO A 165 8.76 -15.34 -12.34
CA PRO A 165 7.92 -15.15 -13.51
C PRO A 165 6.60 -14.49 -13.11
N LEU A 166 6.19 -13.46 -13.86
CA LEU A 166 4.85 -12.87 -13.76
C LEU A 166 3.84 -13.99 -14.01
N ARG A 167 2.95 -14.23 -13.04
CA ARG A 167 1.85 -15.19 -13.16
C ARG A 167 0.67 -14.58 -13.87
#